data_AF-A0A420BK01-F1
#
_entry.id   AF-A0A420BK01-F1
#
_cell.length_a   1.000
_cell.length_b   1.000
_cell.length_c   1.000
_cell.angle_alpha   90.00
_cell.angle_beta   90.00
_cell.angle_gamma   90.00
#
_symmetry.space_group_name_H-M   'P 1'
#
loop_
_entity.id
_entity.type
_entity.pdbx_description
1 polymer ?
#
loop_
_entity_poly.entity_id
_entity_poly.type
_entity_poly.pdbx_seq_one_letter_code
_entity_poly.pdbx_strand_id
1 'polypeptide(L)'
;MRPILLIIFILFIGRSGAQTLEIPDRIKSAFTGTWAYETRFQTNTVVIWFEPGNEYANFKDIGSGEAPPRTFRAQLKGKVLFIPAKLGLNDELEMEVIKGKLNLRAKSIIWDETGNMVKTGTVETRIFKRTTKKK
;
A
#
# COMPACT_ATOMS: atom_id res chain seq x y z
N MET A 1 -9.44 -19.04 -57.96
CA MET A 1 -8.94 -18.15 -56.88
C MET A 1 -10.02 -17.14 -56.52
N ARG A 2 -10.68 -17.29 -55.36
CA ARG A 2 -11.39 -16.20 -54.65
C ARG A 2 -11.34 -16.53 -53.15
N PRO A 3 -10.51 -15.84 -52.34
CA PRO A 3 -10.35 -16.14 -50.92
C PRO A 3 -11.45 -15.42 -50.14
N ILE A 4 -12.58 -16.08 -49.87
CA ILE A 4 -13.65 -15.52 -49.01
C ILE A 4 -13.40 -15.85 -47.52
N LEU A 5 -12.33 -16.60 -47.21
CA LEU A 5 -12.07 -17.10 -45.86
C LEU A 5 -11.25 -16.18 -44.94
N LEU A 6 -10.96 -14.94 -45.33
CA LEU A 6 -10.01 -14.07 -44.61
C LEU A 6 -10.67 -12.94 -43.78
N ILE A 7 -11.99 -12.80 -43.78
CA ILE A 7 -12.67 -11.65 -43.15
C ILE A 7 -13.19 -11.97 -41.73
N ILE A 8 -13.28 -13.24 -41.32
CA ILE A 8 -13.86 -13.59 -40.01
C ILE A 8 -12.84 -13.46 -38.85
N PHE A 9 -11.54 -13.35 -39.13
CA PHE A 9 -10.51 -13.32 -38.08
C PHE A 9 -10.25 -11.93 -37.46
N ILE A 10 -10.87 -10.86 -37.97
CA ILE A 10 -10.53 -9.47 -37.58
C ILE A 10 -11.42 -8.89 -36.46
N LEU A 11 -12.47 -9.60 -36.03
CA LEU A 11 -13.38 -9.08 -34.98
C LEU A 11 -12.96 -9.41 -33.53
N PHE A 12 -11.84 -10.12 -33.33
CA PHE A 12 -11.29 -10.38 -31.99
C PHE A 12 -10.15 -9.43 -31.58
N ILE A 13 -10.01 -8.29 -32.27
CA ILE A 13 -9.07 -7.25 -31.84
C ILE A 13 -9.63 -6.55 -30.60
N GLY A 14 -9.20 -7.06 -29.44
CA GLY A 14 -8.69 -6.20 -28.36
C GLY A 14 -9.73 -5.35 -27.64
N ARG A 15 -10.72 -5.99 -26.99
CA ARG A 15 -11.19 -5.43 -25.71
C ARG A 15 -10.26 -5.91 -24.61
N SER A 16 -9.02 -5.40 -24.63
CA SER A 16 -8.26 -5.25 -23.39
C SER A 16 -8.99 -4.19 -22.57
N GLY A 17 -10.08 -4.59 -21.90
CA GLY A 17 -10.51 -3.86 -20.74
C GLY A 17 -9.29 -3.81 -19.83
N ALA A 18 -8.80 -2.61 -19.54
CA ALA A 18 -8.00 -2.42 -18.34
C ALA A 18 -8.91 -2.92 -17.21
N GLN A 19 -8.75 -4.20 -16.85
CA GLN A 19 -9.44 -4.76 -15.70
C GLN A 19 -8.89 -3.92 -14.56
N THR A 20 -9.71 -3.02 -14.02
CA THR A 20 -9.46 -2.39 -12.74
C THR A 20 -9.28 -3.56 -11.79
N LEU A 21 -8.02 -3.91 -11.52
CA LEU A 21 -7.70 -5.15 -10.84
C LEU A 21 -7.89 -4.85 -9.37
N GLU A 22 -9.15 -4.93 -8.93
CA GLU A 22 -9.49 -4.73 -7.54
C GLU A 22 -8.60 -5.59 -6.66
N ILE A 23 -8.22 -5.03 -5.51
CA ILE A 23 -7.40 -5.76 -4.56
C ILE A 23 -8.16 -7.03 -4.13
N PRO A 24 -7.56 -8.23 -4.24
CA PRO A 24 -8.23 -9.48 -3.85
C PRO A 24 -8.74 -9.45 -2.41
N ASP A 25 -9.95 -9.98 -2.17
CA ASP A 25 -10.59 -9.92 -0.85
C ASP A 25 -9.76 -10.54 0.27
N ARG A 26 -9.04 -11.62 -0.03
CA ARG A 26 -8.09 -12.23 0.94
C ARG A 26 -7.05 -11.23 1.44
N ILE A 27 -6.54 -10.36 0.56
CA ILE A 27 -5.59 -9.31 0.91
C ILE A 27 -6.31 -8.21 1.67
N LYS A 28 -7.48 -7.76 1.19
CA LYS A 28 -8.32 -6.77 1.90
C LYS A 28 -8.54 -7.21 3.35
N SER A 29 -9.00 -8.43 3.59
CA SER A 29 -9.23 -8.98 4.95
C SER A 29 -7.96 -9.09 5.77
N ALA A 30 -6.83 -9.49 5.17
CA ALA A 30 -5.57 -9.64 5.89
C ALA A 30 -5.04 -8.30 6.45
N PHE A 31 -5.25 -7.19 5.74
CA PHE A 31 -4.77 -5.87 6.12
C PHE A 31 -5.79 -5.02 6.86
N THR A 32 -7.09 -5.12 6.52
CA THR A 32 -8.14 -4.23 7.04
C THR A 32 -8.20 -4.29 8.55
N GLY A 33 -8.12 -3.14 9.22
CA GLY A 33 -8.29 -3.02 10.67
C GLY A 33 -7.30 -2.04 11.30
N THR A 34 -7.32 -2.01 12.63
CA THR A 34 -6.43 -1.20 13.45
C THR A 34 -5.26 -2.03 13.95
N TRP A 35 -4.06 -1.45 13.88
CA TRP A 35 -2.80 -2.09 14.23
C TRP A 35 -2.04 -1.19 15.20
N ALA A 36 -1.48 -1.76 16.25
CA ALA A 36 -0.71 -1.03 17.25
C ALA A 36 0.69 -1.62 17.43
N TYR A 37 1.66 -0.73 17.60
CA TYR A 37 3.02 -1.01 17.99
C TYR A 37 3.29 -0.27 19.30
N GLU A 38 3.51 -1.04 20.36
CA GLU A 38 3.74 -0.52 21.70
C GLU A 38 5.24 -0.47 21.99
N THR A 39 5.69 0.68 22.48
CA THR A 39 7.00 0.87 23.09
C THR A 39 6.82 1.13 24.58
N ARG A 40 7.92 1.28 25.32
CA ARG A 40 7.87 1.64 26.74
C ARG A 40 7.14 2.96 27.03
N PHE A 41 7.16 3.90 26.08
CA PHE A 41 6.73 5.27 26.30
C PHE A 41 5.49 5.67 25.49
N GLN A 42 5.23 4.98 24.38
CA GLN A 42 4.19 5.36 23.43
C GLN A 42 3.64 4.16 22.67
N THR A 43 2.39 4.29 22.23
CA THR A 43 1.72 3.35 21.34
C THR A 43 1.49 4.00 19.99
N ASN A 44 2.21 3.55 18.97
CA ASN A 44 1.95 3.98 17.60
C ASN A 44 0.80 3.15 17.02
N THR A 45 -0.22 3.83 16.49
CA THR A 45 -1.40 3.18 15.90
C THR A 45 -1.54 3.51 14.42
N VAL A 46 -1.84 2.50 13.60
CA VAL A 46 -2.18 2.68 12.18
C VAL A 46 -3.51 2.00 11.87
N VAL A 47 -4.25 2.54 10.89
CA VAL A 47 -5.52 1.97 10.42
C VAL A 47 -5.44 1.76 8.92
N ILE A 48 -5.83 0.58 8.48
CA ILE A 48 -5.87 0.23 7.05
C ILE A 48 -7.30 -0.15 6.67
N TRP A 49 -7.81 0.43 5.59
CA TRP A 49 -9.12 0.07 5.02
C TRP A 49 -9.10 0.17 3.50
N PHE A 50 -10.12 -0.42 2.88
CA PHE A 50 -10.29 -0.44 1.43
C PHE A 50 -11.68 0.10 1.11
N GLU A 51 -11.77 0.88 0.04
CA GLU A 51 -13.03 1.39 -0.49
C GLU A 51 -13.44 0.54 -1.69
N PRO A 52 -14.75 0.27 -1.88
CA PRO A 52 -15.25 -0.48 -3.04
C PRO A 52 -14.82 0.17 -4.35
N GLY A 53 -14.42 -0.63 -5.35
CA GLY A 53 -14.00 -0.13 -6.67
C GLY A 53 -12.61 0.50 -6.72
N ASN A 54 -11.90 0.64 -5.59
CA ASN A 54 -10.56 1.22 -5.56
C ASN A 54 -9.46 0.15 -5.64
N GLU A 55 -8.41 0.47 -6.41
CA GLU A 55 -7.19 -0.34 -6.58
C GLU A 55 -6.11 -0.04 -5.54
N TYR A 56 -6.42 0.75 -4.51
CA TYR A 56 -5.51 1.15 -3.45
C TYR A 56 -6.11 0.87 -2.06
N ALA A 57 -5.23 0.72 -1.08
CA ALA A 57 -5.59 0.74 0.33
C ALA A 57 -5.45 2.15 0.88
N ASN A 58 -6.34 2.56 1.77
CA ASN A 58 -6.13 3.72 2.61
C ASN A 58 -5.32 3.31 3.84
N PHE A 59 -4.24 4.03 4.10
CA PHE A 59 -3.37 3.84 5.26
C PHE A 59 -3.38 5.14 6.07
N LYS A 60 -3.87 5.09 7.31
CA LYS A 60 -3.85 6.21 8.23
C LYS A 60 -2.85 5.95 9.36
N ASP A 61 -1.80 6.76 9.40
CA ASP A 61 -0.90 6.84 10.54
C ASP A 61 -1.51 7.78 11.58
N ILE A 62 -1.91 7.23 12.73
CA ILE A 62 -2.40 8.00 13.88
C ILE A 62 -1.24 8.40 14.79
N GLY A 63 -0.10 7.71 14.68
CA GLY A 63 1.04 7.90 15.56
C GLY A 63 0.70 7.59 17.02
N SER A 64 1.42 8.25 17.92
CA SER A 64 1.24 8.22 19.37
C SER A 64 0.22 9.24 19.89
N GLY A 65 -0.33 10.09 19.02
CA GLY A 65 -1.16 11.24 19.38
C GLY A 65 -0.38 12.56 19.54
N GLU A 66 0.94 12.54 19.40
CA GLU A 66 1.79 13.75 19.46
C GLU A 66 1.72 14.61 18.20
N ALA A 67 1.45 13.99 17.04
CA ALA A 67 1.33 14.65 15.75
C ALA A 67 -0.06 14.41 15.13
N PRO A 68 -0.55 15.33 14.28
CA PRO A 68 -1.79 15.12 13.54
C PRO A 68 -1.73 13.85 12.69
N PRO A 69 -2.80 13.02 12.68
CA PRO A 69 -2.84 11.83 11.84
C PRO A 69 -2.72 12.16 10.35
N ARG A 70 -1.99 11.31 9.60
CA ARG A 70 -1.83 11.44 8.15
C ARG A 70 -2.43 10.24 7.44
N THR A 71 -3.09 10.48 6.32
CA THR A 71 -3.67 9.43 5.47
C THR A 71 -2.95 9.38 4.13
N PHE A 72 -2.58 8.18 3.72
CA PHE A 72 -1.86 7.88 2.49
C PHE A 72 -2.63 6.83 1.69
N ARG A 73 -2.41 6.82 0.37
CA ARG A 73 -2.89 5.76 -0.50
C ARG A 73 -1.74 4.80 -0.76
N ALA A 74 -1.93 3.53 -0.38
CA ALA A 74 -0.96 2.47 -0.60
C ALA A 74 -1.40 1.62 -1.80
N GLN A 75 -0.49 1.43 -2.75
CA GLN A 75 -0.71 0.58 -3.91
C GLN A 75 -0.38 -0.87 -3.57
N LEU A 76 -1.13 -1.83 -4.13
CA LEU A 76 -0.76 -3.23 -3.99
C LEU A 76 0.32 -3.60 -5.01
N LYS A 77 1.47 -4.10 -4.52
CA LYS A 77 2.52 -4.72 -5.34
C LYS A 77 2.69 -6.18 -4.90
N GLY A 78 2.05 -7.09 -5.62
CA GLY A 78 1.99 -8.51 -5.24
C GLY A 78 1.21 -8.70 -3.93
N LYS A 79 1.93 -8.95 -2.82
CA LYS A 79 1.36 -9.12 -1.46
C LYS A 79 1.66 -7.97 -0.51
N VAL A 80 2.37 -6.95 -0.99
CA VAL A 80 2.86 -5.82 -0.20
C VAL A 80 2.05 -4.58 -0.54
N LEU A 81 1.57 -3.87 0.49
CA LEU A 81 1.06 -2.51 0.31
C LEU A 81 2.25 -1.54 0.32
N PHE A 82 2.35 -0.71 -0.72
CA PHE A 82 3.49 0.15 -0.99
C PHE A 82 3.05 1.62 -1.05
N ILE A 83 3.76 2.49 -0.31
CA ILE A 83 3.61 3.95 -0.39
C ILE A 83 4.97 4.52 -0.82
N PRO A 84 5.06 5.19 -1.97
CA PRO A 84 6.32 5.79 -2.41
C PRO A 84 6.74 6.92 -1.48
N ALA A 85 8.05 7.11 -1.33
CA ALA A 85 8.59 8.27 -0.62
C ALA A 85 8.17 9.58 -1.31
N LYS A 86 7.91 10.60 -0.51
CA LYS A 86 7.67 11.96 -0.98
C LYS A 86 8.45 12.93 -0.10
N LEU A 87 9.27 13.77 -0.72
CA LEU A 87 10.10 14.76 -0.04
C LEU A 87 9.25 15.59 0.94
N GLY A 88 9.72 15.70 2.19
CA GLY A 88 9.06 16.46 3.26
C GLY A 88 7.74 15.87 3.78
N LEU A 89 7.31 14.72 3.26
CA LEU A 89 6.02 14.11 3.62
C LEU A 89 6.16 12.74 4.28
N ASN A 90 6.88 11.82 3.64
CA ASN A 90 7.05 10.45 4.11
C ASN A 90 8.26 9.75 3.48
N ASP A 91 8.81 8.81 4.23
CA ASP A 91 9.71 7.78 3.71
C ASP A 91 8.96 6.79 2.81
N GLU A 92 9.70 5.97 2.07
CA GLU A 92 9.09 4.85 1.36
C GLU A 92 8.59 3.82 2.38
N LEU A 93 7.31 3.44 2.29
CA LEU A 93 6.70 2.50 3.21
C LEU A 93 6.30 1.22 2.47
N GLU A 94 6.68 0.08 3.05
CA GLU A 94 6.22 -1.24 2.62
C GLU A 94 5.55 -1.94 3.79
N MET A 95 4.40 -2.56 3.52
CA MET A 95 3.60 -3.22 4.53
C MET A 95 3.26 -4.64 4.08
N GLU A 96 3.54 -5.60 4.94
CA GLU A 96 3.23 -7.01 4.70
C GLU A 96 2.63 -7.66 5.96
N VAL A 97 1.55 -8.41 5.79
CA VAL A 97 0.96 -9.20 6.88
C VAL A 97 1.58 -10.59 6.88
N ILE A 98 2.42 -10.85 7.88
CA ILE A 98 3.13 -12.12 8.06
C ILE A 98 2.70 -12.72 9.39
N LYS A 99 2.14 -13.95 9.34
CA LYS A 99 1.65 -14.67 10.53
C LYS A 99 0.71 -13.82 11.41
N GLY A 100 -0.19 -13.07 10.77
CA GLY A 100 -1.19 -12.22 11.45
C GLY A 100 -0.66 -10.93 12.06
N LYS A 101 0.62 -10.58 11.84
CA LYS A 101 1.24 -9.32 12.28
C LYS A 101 1.53 -8.44 11.07
N LEU A 102 1.30 -7.14 11.21
CA LEU A 102 1.63 -6.16 10.17
C LEU A 102 3.10 -5.75 10.33
N ASN A 103 3.92 -6.08 9.35
CA ASN A 103 5.32 -5.68 9.28
C ASN A 103 5.36 -4.43 8.41
N LEU A 104 5.65 -3.28 9.02
CA LEU A 104 5.84 -2.02 8.33
C LEU A 104 7.34 -1.75 8.24
N ARG A 105 7.84 -1.66 7.01
CA ARG A 105 9.21 -1.28 6.70
C ARG A 105 9.21 0.16 6.19
N ALA A 106 9.96 1.03 6.85
CA ALA A 106 10.18 2.40 6.42
C ALA A 106 11.61 2.52 5.90
N LYS A 107 11.75 2.91 4.64
CA LYS A 107 13.04 3.12 3.99
C LYS A 107 13.22 4.61 3.76
N SER A 108 14.16 5.19 4.51
CA SER A 108 14.55 6.58 4.35
C SER A 108 15.14 6.83 2.97
N ILE A 109 14.83 7.98 2.38
CA ILE A 109 15.37 8.40 1.07
C ILE A 109 16.18 9.68 1.27
N ILE A 110 17.39 9.70 0.71
CA ILE A 110 18.26 10.87 0.65
C ILE A 110 17.96 11.59 -0.66
N TRP A 111 17.55 12.84 -0.52
CA TRP A 111 17.20 13.74 -1.61
C TRP A 111 18.34 14.73 -1.84
N ASP A 112 18.54 15.18 -3.08
CA ASP A 112 19.36 16.36 -3.35
C ASP A 112 18.56 17.66 -3.13
N GLU A 113 19.25 18.79 -3.25
CA GLU A 113 18.67 20.13 -3.10
C GLU A 113 17.57 20.43 -4.15
N THR A 114 17.56 19.69 -5.26
CA THR A 114 16.55 19.82 -6.33
C THR A 114 15.35 18.88 -6.15
N GLY A 115 15.36 18.06 -5.10
CA GLY A 115 14.30 17.11 -4.77
C GLY A 115 14.35 15.80 -5.57
N ASN A 116 15.48 15.46 -6.20
CA ASN A 116 15.66 14.15 -6.81
C ASN A 116 16.20 13.15 -5.77
N MET A 117 15.78 11.89 -5.91
CA MET A 117 16.28 10.80 -5.08
C MET A 117 17.72 10.46 -5.49
N VAL A 118 18.65 10.62 -4.55
CA VAL A 118 20.08 10.32 -4.75
C VAL A 118 20.41 8.92 -4.25
N LYS A 119 19.86 8.54 -3.09
CA LYS A 119 20.20 7.27 -2.44
C LYS A 119 19.09 6.79 -1.51
N THR A 120 18.99 5.48 -1.34
CA THR A 120 18.20 4.87 -0.26
C THR A 120 19.03 4.78 1.02
N GLY A 121 18.49 5.23 2.13
CA GLY A 121 19.08 5.15 3.45
C GLY A 121 18.73 3.87 4.22
N THR A 122 18.71 3.99 5.54
CA THR A 122 18.42 2.88 6.48
C THR A 122 16.97 2.43 6.36
N VAL A 123 16.76 1.12 6.54
CA VAL A 123 15.44 0.49 6.62
C VAL A 123 15.12 0.21 8.09
N GLU A 124 14.07 0.83 8.59
CA GLU A 124 13.49 0.51 9.90
C GLU A 124 12.32 -0.46 9.74
N THR A 125 12.22 -1.46 10.60
CA THR A 125 11.08 -2.40 10.60
C THR A 125 10.34 -2.32 11.92
N ARG A 126 9.02 -2.12 11.86
CA ARG A 126 8.12 -2.13 13.01
C ARG A 126 7.06 -3.22 12.82
N ILE A 127 6.84 -4.01 13.88
CA ILE A 127 5.92 -5.13 13.85
C ILE A 127 4.71 -4.78 14.72
N PHE A 128 3.59 -4.51 14.06
CA PHE A 128 2.34 -4.16 14.71
C PHE A 128 1.48 -5.39 14.99
N LYS A 129 0.76 -5.36 16.10
CA LYS A 129 -0.27 -6.34 16.45
C LYS A 129 -1.63 -5.76 16.13
N ARG A 130 -2.51 -6.60 15.61
CA ARG A 130 -3.91 -6.24 15.35
C ARG A 130 -4.60 -5.93 16.67
N THR A 131 -5.32 -4.82 16.75
CA THR A 131 -6.09 -4.45 17.93
C THR A 131 -7.57 -4.78 17.72
N THR A 132 -8.22 -5.23 18.80
CA THR A 132 -9.67 -5.46 18.84
C THR A 132 -10.43 -4.28 19.45
N LYS A 133 -9.71 -3.27 19.96
CA LYS A 133 -10.32 -2.08 20.55
C LYS A 133 -11.02 -1.28 19.45
N LYS A 134 -12.35 -1.39 19.41
CA LYS A 134 -13.20 -0.35 18.82
C LYS A 134 -12.97 0.92 19.64
N LYS A 135 -12.53 1.99 18.99
CA LYS A 135 -12.70 3.33 19.57
C LYS A 135 -14.18 3.64 19.63
#